data_AF-A0A1G9TYP4-F1
#
_entry.id   AF-A0A1G9TYP4-F1
#
_cell.length_a   1.000
_cell.length_b   1.000
_cell.length_c   1.000
_cell.angle_alpha   90.00
_cell.angle_beta   90.00
_cell.angle_gamma   90.00
#
_symmetry.space_group_name_H-M   'P 1'
#
loop_
_entity.id
_entity.type
_entity.pdbx_description
1 polymer ?
#
loop_
_entity_poly.entity_id
_entity_poly.type
_entity_poly.pdbx_seq_one_letter_code
_entity_poly.pdbx_strand_id
1 'polypeptide(L)'
;MPGRALDLLAIAQAAARYSAAVVDTRQRQQDLSDGYAAWRQRMGHFDDIERASPAWHAMLAATAEQYRQLQNARGRQRRAQARLLRLAQPEV
;
A
#
# COMPACT_ATOMS: atom_id res chain seq x y z
N MET A 1 -33.44 -6.92 -19.83
CA MET A 1 -32.70 -7.17 -18.57
C MET A 1 -31.71 -6.03 -18.31
N PRO A 2 -32.16 -4.90 -17.73
CA PRO A 2 -31.30 -3.75 -17.45
C PRO A 2 -30.26 -3.99 -16.32
N GLY A 3 -30.44 -5.02 -15.46
CA GLY A 3 -29.55 -5.28 -14.32
C GLY A 3 -28.12 -5.72 -14.68
N ARG A 4 -27.96 -6.54 -15.73
CA ARG A 4 -26.67 -7.17 -16.05
C ARG A 4 -25.59 -6.20 -16.56
N ALA A 5 -26.01 -5.10 -17.21
CA ALA A 5 -25.10 -4.06 -17.68
C ALA A 5 -24.64 -3.13 -16.53
N LEU A 6 -25.53 -2.87 -15.56
CA LEU A 6 -25.21 -2.12 -14.34
C LEU A 6 -24.20 -2.88 -13.47
N ASP A 7 -24.33 -4.21 -13.38
CA ASP A 7 -23.39 -5.06 -12.64
C ASP A 7 -21.99 -5.05 -13.26
N LEU A 8 -21.89 -5.18 -14.58
CA LEU A 8 -20.59 -5.16 -15.28
C LEU A 8 -19.89 -3.80 -15.13
N LEU A 9 -20.65 -2.69 -15.18
CA LEU A 9 -20.09 -1.35 -14.95
C LEU A 9 -19.59 -1.19 -13.50
N ALA A 10 -20.35 -1.68 -12.52
CA ALA A 10 -19.96 -1.63 -11.11
C ALA A 10 -18.68 -2.45 -10.85
N ILE A 11 -18.56 -3.64 -11.45
CA ILE A 11 -17.36 -4.48 -11.39
C ILE A 11 -16.17 -3.76 -12.04
N ALA A 12 -16.34 -3.18 -13.23
CA ALA A 12 -15.28 -2.46 -13.93
C ALA A 12 -14.75 -1.27 -13.11
N GLN A 13 -15.64 -0.48 -12.51
CA GLN A 13 -15.26 0.64 -11.64
C GLN A 13 -14.54 0.15 -10.37
N ALA A 14 -14.99 -0.96 -9.77
CA ALA A 14 -14.32 -1.54 -8.61
C ALA A 14 -12.92 -2.08 -8.97
N ALA A 15 -12.76 -2.70 -10.14
CA ALA A 15 -11.47 -3.18 -10.64
C ALA A 15 -10.49 -2.03 -10.89
N ALA A 16 -10.96 -0.93 -11.50
CA ALA A 16 -10.16 0.27 -11.69
C ALA A 16 -9.68 0.87 -10.36
N ARG A 17 -10.57 0.96 -9.35
CA ARG A 17 -10.22 1.42 -8.00
C ARG A 17 -9.21 0.50 -7.30
N TYR A 18 -9.36 -0.81 -7.48
CA TYR A 18 -8.40 -1.78 -6.95
C TYR A 18 -7.02 -1.62 -7.60
N SER A 19 -6.98 -1.52 -8.93
CA SER A 19 -5.73 -1.29 -9.68
C SER A 19 -5.01 -0.03 -9.21
N ALA A 20 -5.73 1.10 -9.09
CA ALA A 20 -5.17 2.34 -8.57
C ALA A 20 -4.62 2.18 -7.14
N ALA A 21 -5.31 1.44 -6.27
CA ALA A 21 -4.85 1.19 -4.90
C ALA A 21 -3.60 0.28 -4.84
N VAL A 22 -3.45 -0.66 -5.78
CA VAL A 22 -2.23 -1.49 -5.92
C VAL A 22 -1.04 -0.61 -6.32
N VAL A 23 -1.23 0.27 -7.31
CA VAL A 23 -0.18 1.19 -7.77
C VAL A 23 0.25 2.14 -6.65
N ASP A 24 -0.71 2.75 -5.94
CA ASP A 24 -0.41 3.61 -4.77
C ASP A 24 0.36 2.84 -3.69
N THR A 25 -0.05 1.61 -3.38
CA THR A 25 0.67 0.79 -2.38
C THR A 25 2.11 0.50 -2.80
N ARG A 26 2.34 0.19 -4.09
CA ARG A 26 3.69 0.00 -4.63
C ARG A 26 4.52 1.28 -4.53
N GLN A 27 3.94 2.43 -4.86
CA GLN A 27 4.61 3.72 -4.73
C GLN A 27 5.00 4.00 -3.28
N ARG A 28 4.09 3.82 -2.31
CA ARG A 28 4.41 4.02 -0.89
C ARG A 28 5.48 3.08 -0.36
N GLN A 29 5.57 1.87 -0.91
CA GLN A 29 6.64 0.94 -0.58
C GLN A 29 8.00 1.42 -1.11
N GLN A 30 8.02 2.01 -2.30
CA GLN A 30 9.21 2.64 -2.84
C GLN A 30 9.61 3.86 -1.99
N ASP A 31 8.67 4.75 -1.68
CA ASP A 31 8.92 5.94 -0.85
C ASP A 31 9.53 5.57 0.51
N LEU A 32 9.07 4.47 1.13
CA LEU A 32 9.64 3.96 2.39
C LEU A 32 11.07 3.43 2.20
N SER A 33 11.32 2.70 1.11
CA SER A 33 12.65 2.17 0.79
C SER A 33 13.65 3.30 0.54
N ASP A 34 13.23 4.33 -0.20
CA ASP A 34 14.01 5.54 -0.46
C ASP A 34 14.25 6.32 0.83
N GLY A 35 13.26 6.39 1.72
CA GLY A 35 13.39 6.96 3.05
C GLY A 35 14.46 6.26 3.90
N TYR A 36 14.51 4.93 3.88
CA TYR A 36 15.55 4.16 4.56
C TYR A 36 16.94 4.43 3.95
N ALA A 37 17.05 4.46 2.62
CA ALA A 37 18.32 4.73 1.92
C ALA A 37 18.84 6.14 2.24
N ALA A 38 17.97 7.16 2.16
CA ALA A 38 18.32 8.55 2.48
C ALA A 38 18.72 8.72 3.96
N TRP A 39 18.06 8.01 4.88
CA TRP A 39 18.46 8.02 6.29
C TRP A 39 19.85 7.41 6.49
N ARG A 40 20.11 6.24 5.89
CA ARG A 40 21.42 5.56 5.95
C ARG A 40 22.54 6.44 5.41
N GLN A 41 22.35 7.04 4.24
CA GLN A 41 23.32 7.92 3.61
C GLN A 41 23.66 9.12 4.50
N ARG A 42 22.65 9.74 5.11
CA ARG A 42 22.82 10.90 5.99
C ARG A 42 23.53 10.56 7.31
N MET A 43 23.31 9.37 7.84
CA MET A 43 23.92 8.91 9.10
C MET A 43 25.27 8.21 8.90
N GLY A 44 25.70 7.99 7.65
CA GLY A 44 26.91 7.24 7.33
C GLY A 44 26.84 5.75 7.68
N HIS A 45 25.63 5.19 7.78
CA HIS A 45 25.41 3.78 8.07
C HIS A 45 25.34 2.96 6.78
N PHE A 46 26.45 2.32 6.41
CA PHE A 46 26.55 1.47 5.21
C PHE A 46 26.48 -0.04 5.52
N ASP A 47 26.72 -0.40 6.78
CA ASP A 47 26.62 -1.77 7.27
C ASP A 47 25.16 -2.14 7.60
N ASP A 48 24.93 -3.44 7.77
CA ASP A 48 23.63 -3.95 8.21
C ASP A 48 23.29 -3.42 9.61
N ILE A 49 22.12 -2.80 9.71
CA ILE A 49 21.60 -2.30 10.98
C ILE A 49 20.93 -3.46 11.71
N GLU A 50 21.50 -3.84 12.85
CA GLU A 50 20.91 -4.85 13.73
C GLU A 50 19.49 -4.46 14.14
N ARG A 51 18.57 -5.43 14.07
CA ARG A 51 17.18 -5.23 14.46
C ARG A 51 17.09 -4.90 15.95
N ALA A 52 16.21 -3.96 16.32
CA ALA A 52 16.06 -3.44 17.70
C ALA A 52 17.27 -2.64 18.25
N SER A 53 18.32 -2.40 17.43
CA SER A 53 19.38 -1.47 17.82
C SER A 53 18.87 -0.02 17.91
N PRO A 54 19.58 0.88 18.62
CA PRO A 54 19.25 2.30 18.63
C PRO A 54 19.17 2.92 17.22
N ALA A 55 20.07 2.52 16.32
CA ALA A 55 20.06 2.96 14.93
C ALA A 55 18.82 2.47 14.17
N TRP A 56 18.36 1.24 14.43
CA TRP A 56 17.11 0.72 13.87
C TRP A 56 15.89 1.53 14.34
N HIS A 57 15.81 1.83 15.64
CA HIS A 57 14.75 2.67 16.18
C HIS A 57 14.78 4.10 15.62
N ALA A 58 15.97 4.69 15.47
CA ALA A 58 16.14 6.01 14.87
C ALA A 58 15.73 6.04 13.40
N MET A 59 16.07 5.00 12.64
CA MET A 59 15.63 4.83 11.26
C MET A 59 14.10 4.74 11.17
N LEU A 60 13.48 3.88 11.99
CA LEU A 60 12.01 3.74 12.02
C LEU A 60 11.31 5.04 12.42
N ALA A 61 11.85 5.78 13.39
CA ALA A 61 11.32 7.07 13.79
C ALA A 61 11.41 8.10 12.65
N ALA A 62 12.54 8.13 11.94
CA ALA A 62 12.75 9.02 10.81
C ALA A 62 11.85 8.71 9.61
N THR A 63 11.47 7.44 9.41
CA THR A 63 10.60 7.01 8.31
C THR A 63 9.17 6.67 8.75
N ALA A 64 8.76 7.11 9.95
CA ALA A 64 7.48 6.75 10.55
C ALA A 64 6.29 7.19 9.69
N GLU A 65 6.41 8.34 9.01
CA GLU A 65 5.35 8.87 8.16
C GLU A 65 5.20 8.07 6.86
N GLN A 66 6.30 7.70 6.19
CA GLN A 66 6.27 6.82 5.01
C GLN A 66 5.68 5.46 5.38
N TYR A 67 6.04 4.93 6.56
CA TYR A 67 5.45 3.69 7.06
C TYR A 67 3.93 3.81 7.28
N ARG A 68 3.47 4.90 7.90
CA ARG A 68 2.03 5.18 8.09
C ARG A 68 1.30 5.28 6.76
N GLN A 69 1.88 5.97 5.77
CA GLN A 69 1.31 6.10 4.43
C GLN A 69 1.16 4.75 3.74
N LEU A 70 2.17 3.88 3.85
CA LEU A 70 2.10 2.51 3.33
C LEU A 70 0.99 1.69 4.01
N GLN A 71 0.84 1.78 5.33
CA GLN A 71 -0.24 1.08 6.04
C GLN A 71 -1.62 1.57 5.60
N ASN A 72 -1.79 2.88 5.43
CA ASN A 72 -3.03 3.46 4.91
C ASN A 72 -3.33 3.00 3.48
N ALA A 73 -2.32 2.95 2.60
CA ALA A 73 -2.45 2.46 1.24
C ALA A 73 -2.88 0.98 1.19
N ARG A 74 -2.23 0.13 2.00
CA ARG A 74 -2.63 -1.29 2.16
C ARG A 74 -4.07 -1.43 2.65
N GLY A 75 -4.50 -0.60 3.60
CA GLY A 75 -5.88 -0.56 4.06
C GLY A 75 -6.87 -0.20 2.95
N ARG A 76 -6.54 0.80 2.11
CA ARG A 76 -7.33 1.14 0.91
C ARG A 76 -7.38 -0.01 -0.09
N GLN A 77 -6.25 -0.65 -0.38
CA GLN A 77 -6.16 -1.80 -1.29
C GLN A 77 -7.05 -2.95 -0.83
N ARG A 78 -6.97 -3.35 0.45
CA ARG A 78 -7.82 -4.43 1.01
C ARG A 78 -9.31 -4.10 0.88
N ARG A 79 -9.71 -2.86 1.18
CA ARG A 79 -11.12 -2.44 1.05
C ARG A 79 -11.58 -2.45 -0.41
N ALA A 80 -10.75 -2.00 -1.34
CA ALA A 80 -11.06 -2.04 -2.77
C ALA A 80 -11.18 -3.47 -3.28
N GLN A 81 -10.28 -4.36 -2.84
CA GLN A 81 -10.32 -5.79 -3.17
C GLN A 81 -11.59 -6.45 -2.64
N ALA A 82 -11.93 -6.25 -1.38
CA ALA A 82 -13.14 -6.81 -0.77
C ALA A 82 -14.41 -6.35 -1.50
N ARG A 83 -14.45 -5.07 -1.93
CA ARG A 83 -15.56 -4.54 -2.72
C ARG A 83 -15.65 -5.19 -4.11
N LEU A 84 -14.52 -5.38 -4.79
CA LEU A 84 -14.48 -6.07 -6.08
C LEU A 84 -14.97 -7.51 -5.96
N LEU A 85 -14.49 -8.26 -4.96
CA LEU A 85 -14.91 -9.64 -4.73
C LEU A 85 -16.40 -9.75 -4.42
N ARG A 86 -16.94 -8.83 -3.61
CA ARG A 86 -18.37 -8.80 -3.29
C ARG A 86 -19.25 -8.54 -4.52
N LEU A 87 -18.80 -7.68 -5.44
CA LEU A 87 -19.52 -7.39 -6.68
C LEU A 87 -19.38 -8.52 -7.73
N ALA A 88 -18.32 -9.32 -7.63
CA ALA A 88 -18.06 -10.43 -8.55
C ALA A 88 -18.67 -11.76 -8.10
N GLN A 89 -19.19 -11.86 -6.86
CA GLN A 89 -19.91 -13.04 -6.39
C GLN A 89 -21.32 -13.06 -7.01
N PRO A 90 -21.73 -14.14 -7.69
CA PRO A 90 -23.10 -14.30 -8.12
C PRO A 90 -24.00 -14.43 -6.88
N GLU A 91 -25.12 -13.71 -6.85
CA GLU A 91 -26.19 -13.98 -5.87
C GLU A 91 -26.61 -15.46 -6.05
N VAL A 92 -26.48 -16.25 -4.98
CA VAL A 92 -26.94 -17.65 -4.93
C VAL A 92 -28.44 -17.65 -4.65
#